data_AF-A0A917D4Q4-F1
#
_entry.id   AF-A0A917D4Q4-F1
#
_cell.length_a   1.000
_cell.length_b   1.000
_cell.length_c   1.000
_cell.angle_alpha   90.00
_cell.angle_beta   90.00
_cell.angle_gamma   90.00
#
_symmetry.space_group_name_H-M   'P 1'
#
loop_
_entity.id
_entity.type
_entity.pdbx_description
1 polymer ?
#
loop_
_entity_poly.entity_id
_entity_poly.type
_entity_poly.pdbx_seq_one_letter_code
_entity_poly.pdbx_strand_id
1 'polypeptide(L)'
;MLQFTNLATVEGTMKRLNEFATIHAKPINIDVQVIENTFELIMEGKKEQYVNEVSNYIKGLLVSDPNKTISVAQLSMVETAEKVEREMDVQIGNPLKTLVTYLGKRLKYNSANGETIVE
;
A
#
# COMPACT_ATOMS: atom_id res chain seq x y z
N MET A 1 -5.93 9.43 -2.15
CA MET A 1 -6.92 8.35 -2.30
C MET A 1 -6.28 7.01 -1.98
N LEU A 2 -6.97 6.12 -1.28
CA LEU A 2 -6.48 4.79 -0.86
C LEU A 2 -7.25 3.69 -1.59
N GLN A 3 -6.53 2.79 -2.25
CA GLN A 3 -7.08 1.75 -3.12
C GLN A 3 -7.07 0.38 -2.46
N PHE A 4 -8.15 -0.37 -2.68
CA PHE A 4 -8.32 -1.75 -2.25
C PHE A 4 -8.77 -2.60 -3.44
N THR A 5 -8.56 -3.92 -3.38
CA THR A 5 -9.20 -4.90 -4.27
C THR A 5 -10.15 -5.81 -3.50
N ASN A 6 -9.86 -6.12 -2.23
CA ASN A 6 -10.75 -6.91 -1.36
C ASN A 6 -11.59 -6.01 -0.45
N LEU A 7 -12.87 -5.85 -0.81
CA LEU A 7 -13.88 -5.11 -0.04
C LEU A 7 -13.94 -5.52 1.44
N ALA A 8 -13.83 -6.81 1.76
CA ALA A 8 -13.93 -7.33 3.12
C ALA A 8 -12.80 -6.84 4.06
N THR A 9 -11.73 -6.26 3.50
CA THR A 9 -10.63 -5.68 4.28
C THR A 9 -10.79 -4.18 4.58
N VAL A 10 -11.72 -3.49 3.90
CA VAL A 10 -11.84 -2.02 3.95
C VAL A 10 -12.20 -1.55 5.35
N GLU A 11 -13.31 -2.03 5.91
CA GLU A 11 -13.82 -1.60 7.23
C GLU A 11 -12.76 -1.81 8.33
N GLY A 12 -12.24 -3.03 8.44
CA GLY A 12 -11.26 -3.38 9.46
C GLY A 12 -9.92 -2.65 9.31
N THR A 13 -9.55 -2.22 8.10
CA THR A 13 -8.35 -1.39 7.85
C THR A 13 -8.61 0.06 8.22
N MET A 14 -9.71 0.64 7.74
CA MET A 14 -10.06 2.04 8.00
C MET A 14 -10.36 2.30 9.47
N LYS A 15 -10.97 1.35 10.19
CA LYS A 15 -11.15 1.42 11.64
C LYS A 15 -9.80 1.59 12.36
N ARG A 16 -8.87 0.66 12.15
CA ARG A 16 -7.52 0.69 12.76
C ARG A 16 -6.73 1.94 12.37
N LEU A 17 -6.88 2.41 11.14
CA LEU A 17 -6.21 3.62 10.66
C LEU A 17 -6.76 4.89 11.34
N ASN A 18 -8.08 4.98 11.54
CA ASN A 18 -8.71 6.08 12.28
C ASN A 18 -8.41 6.03 13.79
N GLU A 19 -8.37 4.83 14.40
CA GLU A 19 -7.95 4.64 15.79
C GLU A 19 -6.50 5.14 15.99
N PHE A 20 -5.58 4.73 15.12
CA PHE A 20 -4.18 5.19 15.14
C PHE A 20 -4.06 6.72 14.93
N ALA A 21 -4.78 7.26 13.94
CA ALA A 21 -4.85 8.70 13.66
C ALA A 21 -5.33 9.50 14.89
N THR A 22 -6.36 8.99 15.58
CA THR A 22 -6.94 9.61 16.78
C THR A 22 -5.95 9.59 17.94
N ILE A 23 -5.36 8.44 18.26
CA ILE A 23 -4.37 8.26 19.33
C ILE A 23 -3.17 9.20 19.17
N HIS A 24 -2.76 9.47 17.92
CA HIS A 24 -1.62 10.32 17.61
C HIS A 24 -1.97 11.77 17.25
N ALA A 25 -3.23 12.20 17.46
CA ALA A 25 -3.73 13.55 17.12
C ALA A 25 -3.42 13.99 15.68
N LYS A 26 -3.48 13.05 14.73
CA LYS A 26 -3.23 13.23 13.30
C LYS A 26 -4.48 12.88 12.52
N PRO A 27 -5.51 13.75 12.49
CA PRO A 27 -6.73 13.47 11.74
C PRO A 27 -6.42 13.22 10.28
N ILE A 28 -7.10 12.22 9.71
CA ILE A 28 -6.92 11.80 8.32
C ILE A 28 -8.17 12.12 7.52
N ASN A 29 -7.98 12.63 6.30
CA ASN A 29 -9.03 12.74 5.29
C ASN A 29 -8.60 11.87 4.10
N ILE A 30 -9.19 10.69 3.97
CA ILE A 30 -8.81 9.68 2.98
C ILE A 30 -10.06 9.26 2.22
N ASP A 31 -10.08 9.64 0.94
CA ASP A 31 -10.97 9.02 -0.04
C ASP A 31 -10.56 7.57 -0.29
N VAL A 32 -11.51 6.65 -0.28
CA VAL A 32 -11.33 5.19 -0.29
C VAL A 32 -12.09 4.60 -1.46
N GLN A 33 -11.40 3.80 -2.29
CA GLN A 33 -12.02 3.14 -3.43
C GLN A 33 -11.64 1.66 -3.52
N VAL A 34 -12.60 0.84 -3.94
CA VAL A 34 -12.40 -0.57 -4.25
C VAL A 34 -12.39 -0.74 -5.76
N ILE A 35 -11.40 -1.46 -6.27
CA ILE A 35 -11.29 -1.85 -7.68
C ILE A 35 -12.04 -3.18 -7.82
N GLU A 36 -13.33 -3.08 -8.13
CA GLU A 36 -14.26 -4.22 -8.16
C GLU A 36 -13.81 -5.34 -9.12
N ASN A 37 -14.22 -6.57 -8.83
CA ASN A 37 -14.01 -7.77 -9.67
C ASN A 37 -12.53 -8.11 -9.97
N THR A 38 -11.58 -7.56 -9.21
CA THR A 38 -10.15 -7.87 -9.37
C THR A 38 -9.61 -8.85 -8.34
N PHE A 39 -10.08 -8.83 -7.09
CA PHE A 39 -9.49 -9.68 -6.04
C PHE A 39 -9.69 -11.19 -6.30
N GLU A 40 -10.77 -11.54 -6.98
CA GLU A 40 -11.06 -12.91 -7.42
C GLU A 40 -9.94 -13.45 -8.32
N LEU A 41 -9.36 -12.61 -9.18
CA LEU A 41 -8.27 -12.99 -10.09
C LEU A 41 -7.03 -13.47 -9.33
N ILE A 42 -6.66 -12.84 -8.21
CA ILE A 42 -5.50 -13.29 -7.44
C ILE A 42 -5.80 -14.56 -6.63
N MET A 43 -7.05 -14.75 -6.19
CA MET A 43 -7.51 -15.97 -5.54
C MET A 43 -7.58 -17.18 -6.50
N GLU A 44 -7.88 -16.94 -7.78
CA GLU A 44 -7.87 -17.92 -8.86
C GLU A 44 -6.46 -18.18 -9.44
N GLY A 45 -5.41 -17.53 -8.91
CA GLY A 45 -4.04 -17.65 -9.41
C GLY A 45 -3.75 -16.89 -10.72
N LYS A 46 -4.71 -16.13 -11.25
CA LYS A 46 -4.60 -15.30 -12.47
C LYS A 46 -3.83 -14.00 -12.21
N LYS A 47 -2.62 -14.12 -11.65
CA LYS A 47 -1.80 -13.00 -11.16
C LYS A 47 -1.49 -11.96 -12.23
N GLU A 48 -1.15 -12.38 -13.46
CA GLU A 48 -0.84 -11.44 -14.54
C GLU A 48 -2.06 -10.61 -14.96
N GLN A 49 -3.24 -11.23 -15.02
CA GLN A 49 -4.50 -10.53 -15.29
C GLN A 49 -4.80 -9.53 -14.16
N TYR A 50 -4.70 -9.95 -12.90
CA TYR A 50 -4.82 -9.07 -11.74
C TYR A 50 -3.92 -7.84 -11.84
N VAL A 51 -2.62 -8.04 -12.13
CA VAL A 51 -1.64 -6.96 -12.26
C VAL A 51 -2.02 -6.02 -13.41
N ASN A 52 -2.49 -6.54 -14.54
CA ASN A 52 -2.86 -5.73 -15.69
C ASN A 52 -4.14 -4.91 -15.47
N GLU A 53 -5.22 -5.51 -14.96
CA GLU A 53 -6.48 -4.80 -14.67
C GLU A 53 -6.27 -3.68 -13.64
N VAL A 54 -5.62 -4.01 -12.51
CA VAL A 54 -5.35 -3.04 -11.44
C VAL A 54 -4.34 -1.97 -11.91
N SER A 55 -3.37 -2.30 -12.78
CA SER A 55 -2.49 -1.29 -13.40
C SER A 55 -3.28 -0.32 -14.26
N ASN A 56 -4.11 -0.83 -15.17
CA ASN A 56 -4.86 -0.02 -16.13
C ASN A 56 -5.82 0.93 -15.42
N TYR A 57 -6.48 0.45 -14.36
CA TYR A 57 -7.33 1.26 -13.50
C TYR A 57 -6.57 2.42 -12.82
N ILE A 58 -5.44 2.12 -12.16
CA ILE A 58 -4.64 3.15 -11.46
C ILE A 58 -4.05 4.16 -12.46
N LYS A 59 -3.57 3.70 -13.62
CA LYS A 59 -3.11 4.58 -14.71
C LYS A 59 -4.21 5.52 -15.18
N GLY A 60 -5.42 5.01 -15.39
CA GLY A 60 -6.59 5.83 -15.79
C GLY A 60 -6.89 6.93 -14.79
N LEU A 61 -6.80 6.63 -13.49
CA LEU A 61 -6.98 7.63 -12.42
C LEU A 61 -5.90 8.73 -12.44
N LEU A 62 -4.64 8.37 -12.67
CA LEU A 62 -3.51 9.31 -12.75
C LEU A 62 -3.57 10.18 -14.02
N VAL A 63 -3.97 9.60 -15.16
CA VAL A 63 -4.18 10.34 -16.41
C VAL A 63 -5.37 11.30 -16.29
N SER A 64 -6.43 10.92 -15.55
CA SER A 64 -7.61 11.78 -15.33
C SER A 64 -7.32 13.01 -14.46
N ASP A 65 -6.31 12.93 -13.59
CA ASP A 65 -5.91 14.00 -12.66
C ASP A 65 -4.44 13.77 -12.23
N PRO A 66 -3.48 14.45 -12.88
CA PRO A 66 -2.06 14.31 -12.57
C PRO A 66 -1.66 14.73 -11.15
N ASN A 67 -2.50 15.47 -10.42
CA ASN A 67 -2.24 15.86 -9.04
C ASN A 67 -2.73 14.82 -8.02
N LYS A 68 -3.40 13.75 -8.47
CA LYS A 68 -4.04 12.75 -7.61
C LYS A 68 -3.01 11.86 -6.92
N THR A 69 -2.80 12.08 -5.62
CA THR A 69 -1.97 11.19 -4.80
C THR A 69 -2.70 9.87 -4.54
N ILE A 70 -2.10 8.75 -4.98
CA ILE A 70 -2.64 7.40 -4.83
C ILE A 70 -1.76 6.57 -3.88
N SER A 71 -2.41 5.80 -3.01
CA SER A 71 -1.79 4.72 -2.25
C SER A 71 -2.60 3.44 -2.42
N VAL A 72 -1.96 2.28 -2.41
CA VAL A 72 -2.61 0.97 -2.31
C VAL A 72 -2.58 0.48 -0.86
N ALA A 73 -3.64 -0.17 -0.39
CA ALA A 73 -3.77 -0.61 1.00
C ALA A 73 -3.23 -2.03 1.26
N GLN A 74 -3.16 -2.88 0.22
CA GLN A 74 -3.03 -4.32 0.38
C GLN A 74 -1.74 -4.88 -0.24
N LEU A 75 -1.14 -5.90 0.40
CA LEU A 75 0.11 -6.51 -0.07
C LEU A 75 -0.01 -7.11 -1.48
N SER A 76 -1.18 -7.64 -1.85
CA SER A 76 -1.46 -8.12 -3.21
C SER A 76 -1.25 -7.05 -4.29
N MET A 77 -1.46 -5.77 -3.96
CA MET A 77 -1.37 -4.65 -4.90
C MET A 77 0.05 -4.06 -5.05
N VAL A 78 1.03 -4.53 -4.28
CA VAL A 78 2.38 -3.91 -4.23
C VAL A 78 3.09 -3.97 -5.57
N GLU A 79 3.12 -5.16 -6.19
CA GLU A 79 3.74 -5.35 -7.51
C GLU A 79 3.10 -4.47 -8.58
N THR A 80 1.78 -4.30 -8.52
CA THR A 80 1.03 -3.43 -9.42
C THR A 80 1.36 -1.96 -9.20
N ALA A 81 1.41 -1.51 -7.94
CA ALA A 81 1.80 -0.13 -7.61
C ALA A 81 3.20 0.17 -8.14
N GLU A 82 4.18 -0.69 -7.86
CA GLU A 82 5.57 -0.51 -8.31
C GLU A 82 5.72 -0.59 -9.83
N LYS A 83 4.88 -1.39 -10.52
CA LYS A 83 4.79 -1.40 -11.99
C LYS A 83 4.34 -0.04 -12.51
N VAL A 84 3.25 0.52 -11.98
CA VAL A 84 2.73 1.83 -12.42
C VAL A 84 3.69 2.98 -12.08
N GLU A 85 4.33 2.95 -10.91
CA GLU A 85 5.37 3.94 -10.56
C GLU A 85 6.49 3.99 -11.61
N ARG A 86 7.02 2.82 -12.02
CA ARG A 86 8.07 2.72 -13.04
C ARG A 86 7.58 3.11 -14.44
N GLU A 87 6.35 2.77 -14.79
CA GLU A 87 5.80 2.99 -16.13
C GLU A 87 5.32 4.44 -16.37
N MET A 88 5.05 5.21 -15.31
CA MET A 88 4.57 6.60 -15.39
C MET A 88 5.49 7.65 -14.76
N ASP A 89 6.60 7.25 -14.11
CA ASP A 89 7.49 8.12 -13.32
C ASP A 89 6.73 8.89 -12.22
N VAL A 90 5.92 8.16 -11.44
CA VAL A 90 5.09 8.69 -10.35
C VAL A 90 5.41 7.99 -9.03
N GLN A 91 4.95 8.56 -7.91
CA GLN A 91 4.99 7.91 -6.60
C GLN A 91 3.61 7.36 -6.22
N ILE A 92 3.58 6.10 -5.78
CA ILE A 92 2.39 5.42 -5.24
C ILE A 92 2.76 4.84 -3.88
N GLY A 93 2.00 5.23 -2.85
CA GLY A 93 2.18 4.69 -1.51
C GLY A 93 1.82 3.20 -1.47
N ASN A 94 2.66 2.37 -0.87
CA ASN A 94 2.37 0.94 -0.67
C ASN A 94 2.79 0.48 0.74
N PRO A 95 2.11 -0.53 1.33
CA PRO A 95 2.36 -0.94 2.70
C PRO A 95 3.73 -1.60 2.90
N LEU A 96 4.30 -2.22 1.85
CA LEU A 96 5.57 -2.93 1.96
C LEU A 96 6.75 -1.97 2.18
N LYS A 97 6.81 -0.85 1.44
CA LYS A 97 7.83 0.21 1.65
C LYS A 97 7.85 0.70 3.10
N THR A 98 6.67 0.93 3.68
CA THR A 98 6.53 1.38 5.07
C THR A 98 6.93 0.28 6.06
N LEU A 99 6.52 -0.97 5.81
CA LEU A 99 6.85 -2.12 6.65
C LEU A 99 8.35 -2.40 6.68
N VAL A 100 9.02 -2.41 5.52
CA VAL A 100 10.49 -2.58 5.42
C VAL A 100 11.21 -1.46 6.18
N THR A 101 10.78 -0.21 6.03
CA THR A 101 11.34 0.93 6.77
C THR A 101 11.19 0.78 8.28
N TYR A 102 10.04 0.31 8.74
CA TYR A 102 9.74 0.09 10.16
C TYR A 102 10.55 -1.08 10.76
N LEU A 103 10.59 -2.21 10.06
CA LEU A 103 11.37 -3.38 10.48
C LEU A 103 12.87 -3.07 10.47
N GLY A 104 13.38 -2.38 9.45
CA GLY A 104 14.78 -1.95 9.37
C GLY A 104 15.20 -1.06 10.56
N LYS A 105 14.31 -0.18 11.04
CA LYS A 105 14.54 0.61 12.26
C LYS A 105 14.57 -0.26 13.51
N ARG A 106 13.59 -1.17 13.68
CA ARG A 106 13.51 -2.04 14.86
C ARG A 106 14.64 -3.07 14.94
N LEU A 107 15.03 -3.68 13.83
CA LEU A 107 16.10 -4.68 13.80
C LEU A 107 17.46 -4.04 14.08
N LYS A 108 17.75 -2.86 13.50
CA LYS A 108 18.96 -2.08 13.84
C LYS A 108 18.98 -1.62 15.30
N TYR A 109 17.83 -1.29 15.88
CA TYR A 109 17.72 -0.94 17.30
C TYR A 109 18.03 -2.14 18.22
N ASN A 110 17.62 -3.35 17.83
CA ASN A 110 17.91 -4.56 18.61
C ASN A 110 19.41 -4.94 18.60
N SER A 111 20.16 -4.58 17.55
CA SER A 111 21.62 -4.79 17.50
C SER A 111 22.43 -3.88 18.45
N ALA A 112 21.81 -2.85 19.03
CA ALA A 112 22.47 -1.91 19.96
C ALA A 112 22.31 -2.29 21.45
N ASN A 113 21.55 -3.35 21.76
CA ASN A 113 21.27 -3.81 23.13
C ASN A 113 21.94 -5.16 23.45
N GLY A 114 23.00 -5.51 22.71
CA GLY A 114 23.86 -6.65 23.00
C GLY A 114 25.34 -6.25 22.94
N GLU A 115 26.02 -6.32 24.09
CA GLU A 115 27.48 -6.50 24.16
C GLU A 115 27.85 -7.86 23.51
N THR A 116 29.06 -8.19 23.05
CA THR A 116 30.37 -7.50 22.95
C THR A 116 30.90 -7.71 21.50
N ILE A 117 32.14 -7.48 21.04
CA ILE A 117 33.49 -7.31 21.64
C ILE A 117 34.22 -6.14 20.92
N VAL A 118 35.37 -5.72 21.44
CA VAL A 118 36.39 -4.92 20.74
C VAL A 118 37.05 -5.69 19.58
N GLU A 119 37.41 -4.97 18.51
CA GLU A 119 38.75 -4.96 17.89
C GLU A 119 38.95 -3.62 17.14
#